data_AF-A0A2V5QI52-F1
#
_entry.id   AF-A0A2V5QI52-F1
#
_cell.length_a   1.000
_cell.length_b   1.000
_cell.length_c   1.000
_cell.angle_alpha   90.00
_cell.angle_beta   90.00
_cell.angle_gamma   90.00
#
_symmetry.space_group_name_H-M   'P 1'
#
loop_
_entity.id
_entity.type
_entity.pdbx_description
1 polymer ?
#
loop_
_entity_poly.entity_id
_entity_poly.type
_entity_poly.pdbx_seq_one_letter_code
_entity_poly.pdbx_strand_id
1 'polypeptide(L)'
;MNRQLNKPNYRVLIRLLTVLVSAVGLNLALATSAQAAGNVELRVEHGNAIITGDAGDNNIIVIQACCQTVIVTGRAETTVNGSSGRSEVEGVTHDIDIKTSSSSWV
;
A
#
# COMPACT_ATOMS: atom_id res chain seq x y z
N MET A 1 -19.55 20.93 60.11
CA MET A 1 -19.42 21.38 58.70
C MET A 1 -17.94 21.61 58.40
N ASN A 2 -17.29 20.73 57.63
CA ASN A 2 -15.97 21.05 57.07
C ASN A 2 -15.75 20.24 55.78
N ARG A 3 -16.30 20.74 54.67
CA ARG A 3 -16.00 20.22 53.33
C ARG A 3 -14.93 21.11 52.72
N GLN A 4 -13.66 20.76 52.91
CA GLN A 4 -12.62 21.28 52.03
C GLN A 4 -12.76 20.57 50.68
N LEU A 5 -13.58 21.14 49.79
CA LEU A 5 -13.48 20.81 48.37
C LEU A 5 -12.14 21.35 47.88
N ASN A 6 -11.18 20.44 47.78
CA ASN A 6 -9.90 20.68 47.14
C ASN A 6 -10.18 21.18 45.72
N LYS A 7 -9.90 22.46 45.44
CA LYS A 7 -10.15 23.05 44.12
C LYS A 7 -9.33 22.25 43.11
N PRO A 8 -9.95 21.55 42.15
CA PRO A 8 -9.17 20.87 41.13
C PRO A 8 -8.39 21.94 40.38
N ASN A 9 -7.08 21.73 40.21
CA ASN A 9 -6.21 22.63 39.47
C ASN A 9 -6.60 22.57 37.99
N TYR A 10 -7.66 23.28 37.60
CA TYR A 10 -8.23 23.31 36.26
C TYR A 10 -7.17 23.62 35.18
N ARG A 11 -6.14 24.41 35.53
CA ARG A 11 -5.00 24.68 34.65
C ARG A 11 -4.17 23.44 34.31
N VAL A 12 -4.02 22.53 35.27
CA VAL A 12 -3.29 21.26 35.07
C VAL A 12 -4.13 20.30 34.24
N LEU A 13 -5.43 20.21 34.53
CA LEU A 13 -6.39 19.39 33.76
C LEU A 13 -6.49 19.83 32.30
N ILE A 14 -6.59 21.15 32.05
CA ILE A 14 -6.64 21.69 30.67
C ILE A 14 -5.34 21.37 29.92
N ARG A 15 -4.17 21.58 30.55
CA ARG A 15 -2.87 21.25 29.93
C ARG A 15 -2.75 19.77 29.59
N LEU A 16 -3.19 18.89 30.49
CA LEU A 16 -3.22 17.44 30.25
C LEU A 16 -4.15 17.07 29.09
N LEU A 17 -5.34 17.66 29.02
CA LEU A 17 -6.26 17.45 27.91
C LEU A 17 -5.67 17.92 26.58
N THR A 18 -5.03 19.09 26.54
CA THR A 18 -4.40 19.61 25.32
C THR A 18 -3.27 18.69 24.84
N VAL A 19 -2.42 18.21 25.74
CA VAL A 19 -1.34 17.26 25.39
C VAL A 19 -1.92 15.95 24.86
N LEU A 20 -2.99 15.45 25.48
CA LEU A 20 -3.64 14.21 25.05
C LEU A 20 -4.27 14.33 23.66
N VAL A 21 -4.96 15.44 23.38
CA VAL A 21 -5.56 15.71 22.07
C VAL A 21 -4.49 15.86 20.97
N SER A 22 -3.37 16.53 21.27
CA SER A 22 -2.23 16.62 20.34
C SER A 22 -1.60 15.27 20.04
N ALA A 23 -1.46 14.40 21.05
CA ALA A 23 -0.90 13.06 20.87
C ALA A 23 -1.83 12.15 20.03
N VAL A 24 -3.14 12.25 20.22
CA VAL A 24 -4.12 11.48 19.44
C VAL A 24 -4.20 12.00 17.99
N GLY A 25 -4.23 13.32 17.79
CA GLY A 25 -4.24 13.92 16.45
C GLY A 25 -3.00 13.58 15.61
N LEU A 26 -1.82 13.54 16.24
CA LEU A 26 -0.58 13.17 15.56
C LEU A 26 -0.57 11.69 15.12
N ASN A 27 -1.14 10.79 15.92
CA ASN A 27 -1.23 9.37 15.58
C ASN A 27 -2.22 9.10 14.44
N LEU A 28 -3.34 9.84 14.39
CA LEU A 28 -4.30 9.72 13.28
C LEU A 28 -3.77 10.32 11.97
N ALA A 29 -2.99 11.40 12.03
CA ALA A 29 -2.40 12.02 10.83
C ALA A 29 -1.28 11.19 10.19
N LEU A 30 -0.60 10.31 10.95
CA LEU A 30 0.37 9.37 10.39
C LEU A 30 -0.28 8.13 9.75
N ALA A 31 -1.50 7.77 10.18
CA ALA A 31 -2.18 6.56 9.70
C ALA A 31 -2.80 6.73 8.30
N THR A 32 -2.93 7.97 7.80
CA THR A 32 -3.68 8.26 6.55
C THR A 32 -2.92 7.99 5.25
N SER A 33 -1.68 7.49 5.27
CA SER A 33 -0.91 7.26 4.03
C SER A 33 -0.16 5.93 3.95
N ALA A 34 -0.41 4.99 4.87
CA ALA A 34 0.04 3.61 4.69
C ALA A 34 -0.97 2.86 3.80
N GLN A 35 -0.94 3.14 2.49
CA GLN A 35 -1.64 2.29 1.53
C GLN A 35 -0.94 0.92 1.55
N ALA A 36 -1.71 -0.16 1.76
CA ALA A 36 -1.13 -1.50 1.85
C ALA A 36 -0.39 -1.84 0.54
N ALA A 37 0.83 -2.37 0.68
CA ALA A 37 1.61 -2.86 -0.45
C ALA A 37 0.77 -3.89 -1.25
N GLY A 38 0.67 -3.68 -2.57
CA GLY A 38 -0.06 -4.55 -3.47
C GLY A 38 0.77 -5.73 -3.96
N ASN A 39 0.09 -6.70 -4.54
CA ASN A 39 0.68 -7.82 -5.26
C ASN A 39 0.22 -7.82 -6.72
N VAL A 40 1.18 -7.98 -7.62
CA VAL A 40 0.96 -8.11 -9.05
C VAL A 40 1.18 -9.57 -9.47
N GLU A 41 0.22 -10.13 -10.21
CA GLU A 41 0.42 -11.39 -10.91
C GLU A 41 1.01 -11.15 -12.30
N LEU A 42 2.04 -11.92 -12.66
CA LEU A 42 2.66 -11.94 -13.98
C LEU A 42 2.59 -13.35 -14.56
N ARG A 43 2.01 -13.47 -15.75
CA ARG A 43 1.94 -14.73 -16.51
C ARG A 43 1.89 -14.48 -18.02
N VAL A 44 2.01 -15.54 -18.81
CA VAL A 44 1.86 -15.47 -20.27
C VAL A 44 0.62 -16.22 -20.71
N GLU A 45 -0.21 -15.56 -21.52
CA GLU A 45 -1.43 -16.13 -22.10
C GLU A 45 -1.47 -15.82 -23.59
N HIS A 46 -1.54 -16.86 -24.44
CA HIS A 46 -1.60 -16.72 -25.90
C HIS A 46 -0.52 -15.80 -26.51
N GLY A 47 0.69 -15.82 -25.93
CA GLY A 47 1.82 -14.99 -26.34
C GLY A 47 1.80 -13.55 -25.82
N ASN A 48 0.81 -13.17 -25.00
CA ASN A 48 0.78 -11.88 -24.31
C ASN A 48 1.32 -12.03 -22.88
N ALA A 49 2.09 -11.05 -22.41
CA ALA A 49 2.38 -10.92 -20.98
C ALA A 49 1.17 -10.28 -20.29
N ILE A 50 0.54 -11.01 -19.37
CA ILE A 50 -0.58 -10.52 -18.58
C ILE A 50 -0.08 -10.12 -17.20
N ILE A 51 -0.24 -8.84 -16.87
CA ILE A 51 0.14 -8.23 -15.59
C ILE A 51 -1.14 -7.77 -14.90
N THR A 52 -1.49 -8.38 -13.77
CA THR A 52 -2.71 -8.05 -13.03
C THR A 52 -2.39 -7.61 -11.61
N GLY A 53 -2.64 -6.34 -11.28
CA GLY A 53 -2.52 -5.83 -9.91
C GLY A 53 -3.76 -6.08 -9.06
N ASP A 54 -3.57 -6.31 -7.76
CA ASP A 54 -4.65 -6.37 -6.79
C ASP A 54 -5.21 -4.97 -6.44
N ALA A 55 -5.90 -4.84 -5.29
CA ALA A 55 -6.46 -3.57 -4.83
C ALA A 55 -5.47 -2.68 -4.04
N GLY A 56 -4.24 -3.15 -3.80
CA GLY A 56 -3.18 -2.43 -3.08
C GLY A 56 -2.39 -1.45 -3.95
N ASP A 57 -1.29 -0.92 -3.41
CA ASP A 57 -0.32 -0.15 -4.20
C ASP A 57 0.53 -1.09 -5.07
N ASN A 58 0.30 -1.06 -6.38
CA ASN A 58 0.91 -1.93 -7.38
C ASN A 58 1.99 -1.18 -8.17
N ASN A 59 3.04 -0.76 -7.46
CA ASN A 59 4.12 0.02 -8.05
C ASN A 59 5.16 -0.91 -8.70
N ILE A 60 5.23 -0.91 -10.03
CA ILE A 60 6.11 -1.81 -10.78
C ILE A 60 6.96 -1.07 -11.82
N ILE A 61 8.05 -1.71 -12.23
CA ILE A 61 8.80 -1.42 -13.47
C ILE A 61 8.63 -2.61 -14.40
N VAL A 62 8.26 -2.34 -15.65
CA VAL A 62 8.17 -3.35 -16.72
C VAL A 62 9.26 -3.10 -17.75
N ILE A 63 10.00 -4.14 -18.12
CA ILE A 63 11.05 -4.11 -19.13
C ILE A 63 10.80 -5.24 -20.12
N GLN A 64 10.68 -4.90 -21.40
CA GLN A 64 10.77 -5.88 -22.47
C GLN A 64 12.26 -6.11 -22.79
N ALA A 65 12.75 -7.31 -22.49
CA ALA A 65 14.13 -7.72 -22.75
C ALA A 65 14.25 -8.41 -24.11
N CYS A 66 15.44 -8.89 -24.46
CA CYS A 66 15.62 -9.67 -25.68
C CYS A 66 14.74 -10.92 -25.65
N CYS A 67 14.58 -11.54 -26.82
CA CYS A 67 14.26 -12.95 -26.89
C CYS A 67 12.87 -13.32 -26.33
N GLN A 68 11.89 -12.42 -26.47
CA GLN A 68 10.49 -12.63 -26.03
C GLN A 68 10.35 -12.73 -24.50
N THR A 69 11.24 -12.08 -23.77
CA THR A 69 11.21 -12.03 -22.30
C THR A 69 10.66 -10.70 -21.81
N VAL A 70 9.72 -10.75 -20.86
CA VAL A 70 9.26 -9.58 -20.12
C VAL A 70 9.65 -9.74 -18.66
N ILE A 71 10.23 -8.67 -18.12
CA ILE A 71 10.69 -8.58 -16.74
C ILE A 71 9.82 -7.57 -16.02
N VAL A 72 9.29 -7.96 -14.85
CA VAL A 72 8.54 -7.08 -13.97
C VAL A 72 9.24 -7.02 -12.62
N THR A 73 9.55 -5.81 -12.15
CA THR A 73 10.14 -5.59 -10.83
C THR A 73 9.18 -4.81 -9.95
N GLY A 74 8.82 -5.36 -8.79
CA GLY A 74 8.05 -4.65 -7.76
C GLY A 74 8.89 -3.57 -7.06
N ARG A 75 8.26 -2.43 -6.75
CA ARG A 75 8.84 -1.30 -6.00
C ARG A 75 7.94 -0.97 -4.80
N ALA A 76 8.46 -0.18 -3.86
CA ALA A 76 7.68 0.29 -2.71
C ALA A 76 6.93 -0.87 -1.99
N GLU A 77 7.64 -1.97 -1.74
CA GLU A 77 7.12 -3.18 -1.10
C GLU A 77 6.12 -4.00 -1.93
N THR A 78 5.75 -3.56 -3.14
CA THR A 78 4.96 -4.36 -4.10
C THR A 78 5.65 -5.68 -4.41
N THR A 79 4.91 -6.78 -4.37
CA THR A 79 5.37 -8.11 -4.77
C THR A 79 4.91 -8.45 -6.18
N VAL A 80 5.66 -9.33 -6.85
CA VAL A 80 5.26 -9.93 -8.12
C VAL A 80 5.19 -11.44 -7.91
N ASN A 81 4.04 -12.05 -8.21
CA ASN A 81 3.77 -13.46 -7.94
C ASN A 81 4.08 -13.86 -6.47
N GLY A 82 3.73 -12.98 -5.52
CA GLY A 82 3.97 -13.19 -4.08
C GLY A 82 5.42 -13.00 -3.63
N SER A 83 6.35 -12.68 -4.54
CA SER A 83 7.77 -12.50 -4.22
C SER A 83 8.21 -11.06 -4.40
N SER A 84 9.06 -10.56 -3.51
CA SER A 84 9.66 -9.23 -3.65
C SER A 84 10.67 -9.18 -4.79
N GLY A 85 10.77 -8.05 -5.48
CA GLY A 85 11.82 -7.81 -6.46
C GLY A 85 11.43 -8.21 -7.88
N ARG A 86 12.34 -8.89 -8.58
CA ARG A 86 12.26 -9.17 -10.02
C ARG A 86 11.57 -10.51 -10.28
N SER A 87 10.58 -10.51 -11.17
CA SER A 87 10.02 -11.68 -11.83
C SER A 87 10.15 -11.53 -13.35
N GLU A 88 10.23 -12.64 -14.05
CA GLU A 88 10.32 -12.65 -15.51
C GLU A 88 9.51 -13.80 -16.10
N VAL A 89 9.05 -13.58 -17.32
CA VAL A 89 8.36 -14.59 -18.13
C VAL A 89 8.90 -14.56 -19.55
N GLU A 90 8.94 -15.73 -20.17
CA GLU A 90 9.37 -15.94 -21.54
C GLU A 90 8.17 -16.32 -22.44
N GLY A 91 8.36 -16.24 -23.76
CA GLY A 91 7.32 -16.59 -24.73
C GLY A 91 6.32 -15.47 -25.00
N VAL A 92 6.70 -14.21 -24.73
CA VAL A 92 5.92 -13.02 -25.05
C VAL A 92 6.16 -12.64 -26.50
N THR A 93 5.31 -13.15 -27.39
CA THR A 93 5.38 -12.93 -28.85
C THR A 93 4.53 -11.78 -29.34
N HIS A 94 3.61 -11.31 -28.50
CA HIS A 94 2.61 -10.30 -28.83
C HIS A 94 2.76 -9.10 -27.87
N ASP A 95 1.72 -8.79 -27.11
CA ASP A 95 1.61 -7.56 -26.34
C ASP A 95 1.85 -7.76 -24.84
N ILE A 96 1.95 -6.63 -24.13
CA ILE A 96 1.97 -6.58 -22.66
C ILE A 96 0.66 -5.92 -22.20
N ASP A 97 -0.19 -6.71 -21.56
CA ASP A 97 -1.48 -6.27 -21.03
C ASP A 97 -1.37 -5.98 -19.53
N ILE A 98 -1.61 -4.74 -19.14
CA ILE A 98 -1.63 -4.33 -17.72
C ILE A 98 -3.07 -4.05 -17.30
N LYS A 99 -3.53 -4.74 -16.26
CA LYS A 99 -4.91 -4.69 -15.75
C LYS A 99 -4.87 -4.47 -14.24
N THR A 100 -5.86 -3.75 -13.72
CA THR A 100 -6.12 -3.70 -12.27
C THR A 100 -7.32 -4.58 -11.97
N SER A 101 -7.30 -5.27 -10.83
CA SER A 101 -8.52 -5.90 -10.33
C SER A 101 -9.53 -4.79 -10.01
N SER A 102 -10.60 -4.71 -10.80
CA SER A 102 -11.72 -3.84 -10.48
C SER A 102 -12.54 -4.53 -9.40
N SER A 103 -12.56 -3.95 -8.20
CA SER A 103 -13.60 -4.27 -7.23
C SER A 103 -14.93 -3.83 -7.83
N SER A 104 -15.70 -4.79 -8.33
CA SER A 104 -17.11 -4.58 -8.62
C SER A 104 -17.82 -4.40 -7.29
N TRP A 105 -18.06 -3.15 -6.91
CA TRP A 105 -19.02 -2.83 -5.87
C TRP A 105 -20.41 -3.12 -6.46
N VAL A 106 -20.97 -4.28 -6.11
CA VAL A 106 -22.40 -4.60 -6.25
C VAL A 106 -23.10 -4.19 -4.95
#